data_AF-A0A7S0S2B1-F1
#
_entry.id   AF-A0A7S0S2B1-F1
#
_cell.length_a   1.000
_cell.length_b   1.000
_cell.length_c   1.000
_cell.angle_alpha   90.00
_cell.angle_beta   90.00
_cell.angle_gamma   90.00
#
_symmetry.space_group_name_H-M   'P 1'
#
loop_
_entity.id
_entity.type
_entity.pdbx_description
1 polymer ?
#
loop_
_entity_poly.entity_id
_entity_poly.type
_entity_poly.pdbx_seq_one_letter_code
_entity_poly.pdbx_strand_id
1 'polypeptide(L)'
;MAANSGGGSLGLAKDLNPVWLAQSRFRRRKFDECIELCTSILDRNPYDQAVWYLKCRALTMKNWIDDTEIEEEGIADALLDENQTAQVARPGTSLNRPMTGAQGSGGPSQAVRPMTGSGRPLTGFARPGTASRGGTAGGSGRQGTASLEASLRAGGAGRPGTSLNRPVTSSG
;
A
#
# COMPACT_ATOMS: atom_id res chain seq x y z
N MET A 1 -23.77 -29.57 11.07
CA MET A 1 -23.08 -29.57 9.77
C MET A 1 -24.14 -29.78 8.69
N ALA A 2 -24.73 -28.69 8.19
CA ALA A 2 -25.77 -28.74 7.15
C ALA A 2 -25.38 -27.73 6.08
N ALA A 3 -24.84 -28.20 4.96
CA ALA A 3 -24.50 -27.37 3.82
C ALA A 3 -25.78 -27.14 3.01
N ASN A 4 -26.23 -25.89 3.01
CA ASN A 4 -27.36 -25.39 2.25
C ASN A 4 -27.01 -25.41 0.74
N SER A 5 -27.44 -26.43 0.02
CA SER A 5 -27.37 -26.50 -1.43
C SER A 5 -28.44 -25.59 -2.02
N GLY A 6 -28.09 -24.31 -2.17
CA GLY A 6 -28.87 -23.33 -2.93
C GLY A 6 -28.89 -23.69 -4.42
N GLY A 7 -29.72 -24.67 -4.79
CA GLY A 7 -30.04 -25.04 -6.15
C GLY A 7 -30.88 -23.97 -6.83
N GLY A 8 -30.24 -22.87 -7.23
CA GLY A 8 -30.82 -21.87 -8.11
C GLY A 8 -30.84 -22.38 -9.55
N SER A 9 -31.97 -22.98 -9.93
CA SER A 9 -32.46 -23.23 -11.31
C SER A 9 -31.50 -22.86 -12.47
N LEU A 10 -30.62 -23.79 -12.86
CA LEU A 10 -29.87 -23.77 -14.13
C LEU A 10 -30.71 -24.31 -15.31
N GLY A 11 -32.01 -24.00 -15.33
CA GLY A 11 -32.97 -24.49 -16.33
C GLY A 11 -32.92 -23.78 -17.69
N LEU A 12 -32.14 -22.70 -17.83
CA LEU A 12 -32.06 -21.91 -19.07
C LEU A 12 -30.77 -22.12 -19.87
N ALA A 13 -29.84 -22.96 -19.37
CA ALA A 13 -28.46 -23.02 -19.87
C ALA A 13 -28.18 -24.12 -20.91
N LYS A 14 -29.14 -25.00 -21.21
CA LYS A 14 -28.91 -26.11 -22.14
C LYS A 14 -28.79 -25.69 -23.61
N ASP A 15 -29.34 -24.53 -23.98
CA ASP A 15 -29.36 -24.03 -25.36
C ASP A 15 -28.40 -22.84 -25.61
N LEU A 16 -27.74 -22.34 -24.56
CA LEU A 16 -26.85 -21.18 -24.67
C LEU A 16 -25.41 -21.61 -24.93
N ASN A 17 -24.74 -20.94 -25.89
CA ASN A 17 -23.34 -21.19 -26.17
C ASN A 17 -22.48 -20.91 -24.90
N PRO A 18 -21.68 -21.89 -24.43
CA PRO A 18 -20.96 -21.76 -23.16
C PRO A 18 -19.86 -20.69 -23.20
N VAL A 19 -19.23 -20.47 -24.36
CA VAL A 19 -18.20 -19.43 -24.55
C VAL A 19 -18.83 -18.04 -24.47
N TRP A 20 -20.00 -17.87 -25.09
CA TRP A 20 -20.76 -16.62 -24.98
C TRP A 20 -21.16 -16.32 -23.53
N LEU A 21 -21.61 -17.34 -22.81
CA LEU A 21 -21.96 -17.20 -21.40
C LEU A 21 -20.75 -16.78 -20.55
N ALA A 22 -19.59 -17.41 -20.75
CA ALA A 22 -18.34 -17.04 -20.07
C ALA A 22 -17.96 -15.57 -20.36
N GLN A 23 -18.00 -15.17 -21.63
CA GLN A 23 -17.73 -13.78 -22.05
C GLN A 23 -18.70 -12.77 -21.40
N SER A 24 -19.99 -13.13 -21.29
CA SER A 24 -21.01 -12.31 -20.64
C SER A 24 -20.72 -12.14 -19.14
N ARG A 25 -20.31 -13.20 -18.44
CA ARG A 25 -19.88 -13.14 -17.02
C ARG A 25 -18.63 -12.29 -16.84
N PHE A 26 -17.65 -12.44 -17.72
CA PHE A 26 -16.45 -11.62 -17.74
C PHE A 26 -16.77 -10.11 -17.85
N ARG A 27 -17.64 -9.72 -18.79
CA ARG A 27 -18.04 -8.30 -18.98
C ARG A 27 -18.75 -7.72 -17.75
N ARG A 28 -19.42 -8.56 -16.96
CA ARG A 28 -20.12 -8.18 -15.72
C ARG A 28 -19.19 -8.20 -14.49
N ARG A 29 -17.87 -8.35 -14.67
CA ARG A 29 -16.86 -8.48 -13.61
C ARG A 29 -17.07 -9.69 -12.68
N LYS A 30 -17.81 -10.69 -13.13
CA LYS A 30 -18.00 -11.97 -12.40
C LYS A 30 -16.88 -12.92 -12.79
N PHE A 31 -15.67 -12.64 -12.30
CA PHE A 31 -14.46 -13.35 -12.73
C PHE A 31 -14.43 -14.80 -12.29
N ASP A 32 -14.86 -15.12 -11.06
CA ASP A 32 -14.87 -16.50 -10.55
C ASP A 32 -15.76 -17.43 -11.39
N GLU A 33 -17.01 -17.01 -11.63
CA GLU A 33 -17.95 -17.75 -12.48
C GLU A 33 -17.42 -17.91 -13.92
N CYS A 34 -16.72 -16.90 -14.44
CA CYS A 34 -16.09 -16.98 -15.76
C CYS A 34 -14.94 -18.00 -15.79
N ILE A 35 -14.10 -18.03 -14.75
CA ILE A 35 -12.96 -18.95 -14.65
C ILE A 35 -13.43 -20.39 -14.55
N GLU A 36 -14.48 -20.65 -13.77
CA GLU A 36 -15.10 -21.97 -13.64
C GLU A 36 -15.65 -22.46 -14.98
N LEU A 37 -16.41 -21.61 -15.68
CA LEU A 37 -16.94 -21.93 -17.01
C LEU A 37 -15.82 -22.20 -18.02
N CYS A 38 -14.81 -21.33 -18.09
CA CYS A 38 -13.67 -21.55 -18.98
C CYS A 38 -12.91 -22.85 -18.65
N THR A 39 -12.78 -23.20 -17.37
CA THR A 39 -12.16 -24.47 -16.96
C THR A 39 -12.96 -25.66 -17.48
N SER A 40 -14.29 -25.66 -17.29
CA SER A 40 -15.17 -26.72 -17.79
C SER A 40 -15.19 -26.86 -19.32
N ILE A 41 -14.85 -25.80 -20.06
CA ILE A 41 -14.77 -25.81 -21.52
C ILE A 41 -13.40 -26.36 -21.95
N LEU A 42 -12.31 -25.92 -21.29
CA LEU A 42 -10.95 -26.37 -21.58
C LEU A 42 -10.73 -27.85 -21.21
N ASP A 43 -11.42 -28.35 -20.17
CA ASP A 43 -11.39 -29.78 -19.82
C ASP A 43 -11.94 -30.67 -20.95
N ARG A 44 -12.83 -30.13 -21.80
CA ARG A 44 -13.40 -30.82 -22.97
C ARG A 44 -12.58 -30.60 -24.23
N ASN A 45 -12.08 -29.37 -24.44
CA ASN A 45 -11.24 -29.02 -25.57
C ASN A 45 -10.05 -28.17 -25.10
N PRO A 46 -8.88 -28.77 -24.86
CA PRO A 46 -7.71 -28.06 -24.34
C PRO A 46 -7.03 -27.15 -25.36
N TYR A 47 -7.36 -27.27 -26.65
CA TYR A 47 -6.76 -26.49 -27.73
C TYR A 47 -7.53 -25.21 -28.08
N ASP A 48 -8.61 -24.89 -27.35
CA ASP A 48 -9.37 -23.66 -27.56
C ASP A 48 -8.61 -22.44 -27.00
N GLN A 49 -7.86 -21.78 -27.89
CA GLN A 49 -7.04 -20.61 -27.57
C GLN A 49 -7.88 -19.41 -27.10
N ALA A 50 -9.11 -19.25 -27.60
CA ALA A 50 -9.96 -18.11 -27.26
C ALA A 50 -10.44 -18.22 -25.81
N VAL A 51 -10.84 -19.42 -25.39
CA VAL A 51 -11.27 -19.70 -24.01
C VAL A 51 -10.09 -19.66 -23.05
N TRP A 52 -8.93 -20.16 -23.46
CA TRP A 52 -7.70 -20.06 -22.68
C TRP A 52 -7.32 -18.60 -22.40
N TYR A 53 -7.30 -17.76 -23.45
CA TYR A 53 -7.04 -16.34 -23.31
C TYR A 53 -8.07 -15.65 -22.40
N LEU A 54 -9.36 -15.97 -22.55
CA LEU A 54 -10.42 -15.43 -21.71
C LEU A 54 -10.21 -15.80 -20.23
N LYS A 55 -9.81 -17.03 -19.94
CA LYS A 55 -9.48 -17.49 -18.57
C LYS A 55 -8.29 -16.72 -18.00
N CYS A 56 -7.19 -16.60 -18.75
CA CYS A 56 -6.02 -15.83 -18.33
C CYS A 56 -6.39 -14.37 -18.03
N ARG A 57 -7.16 -13.74 -18.92
CA ARG A 57 -7.62 -12.36 -18.72
C ARG A 57 -8.51 -12.22 -17.49
N ALA A 58 -9.41 -13.17 -17.24
CA ALA A 58 -10.25 -13.18 -16.04
C ALA A 58 -9.43 -13.30 -14.75
N LEU A 59 -8.41 -14.16 -14.73
CA LEU A 59 -7.48 -14.30 -13.60
C LEU A 59 -6.71 -13.00 -13.33
N THR A 60 -6.16 -12.38 -14.38
CA THR A 60 -5.44 -11.11 -14.24
C THR A 60 -6.35 -9.98 -13.78
N MET A 61 -7.57 -9.87 -14.31
CA MET A 61 -8.50 -8.80 -13.90
C MET A 61 -9.09 -9.01 -12.50
N LYS A 62 -9.22 -10.26 -12.03
CA LYS A 62 -9.64 -10.55 -10.65
C LYS A 62 -8.67 -9.98 -9.62
N ASN A 63 -7.38 -10.02 -9.93
CA ASN A 63 -6.29 -9.57 -9.07
C ASN A 63 -5.64 -8.27 -9.55
N TRP A 64 -6.30 -7.54 -10.44
CA TRP A 64 -5.75 -6.29 -10.97
C TRP A 64 -5.73 -5.23 -9.88
N ILE A 65 -4.55 -4.71 -9.60
CA ILE A 65 -4.34 -3.54 -8.75
C ILE A 65 -3.80 -2.44 -9.66
N ASP A 66 -4.23 -1.20 -9.42
CA ASP A 66 -3.72 -0.05 -10.16
C ASP A 66 -2.29 0.23 -9.72
N ASP A 67 -1.33 0.08 -10.64
CA ASP A 67 0.09 0.32 -10.39
C ASP A 67 0.36 1.74 -9.87
N THR A 68 -0.50 2.73 -10.20
CA THR A 68 -0.35 4.10 -9.70
C THR A 68 -0.69 4.26 -8.22
N GLU A 69 -1.44 3.33 -7.63
CA GLU A 69 -1.77 3.35 -6.20
C GLU A 69 -0.78 2.52 -5.37
N ILE A 70 0.06 1.70 -6.02
CA ILE A 70 1.12 0.92 -5.38
C ILE A 70 2.40 1.74 -5.36
N GLU A 71 2.58 2.54 -4.32
CA GLU A 71 3.84 3.22 -4.02
C GLU A 71 4.38 2.70 -2.68
N GLU A 72 5.07 1.56 -2.69
CA GLU A 72 5.74 1.01 -1.51
C GLU A 72 7.21 1.43 -1.54
N GLU A 73 7.58 2.38 -0.68
CA GLU A 73 8.95 2.83 -0.44
C GLU A 73 9.53 2.02 0.73
N GLY A 74 10.49 1.14 0.44
CA GLY A 74 11.15 0.30 1.45
C GLY A 74 12.17 1.07 2.28
N ILE A 75 12.55 0.53 3.45
CA ILE A 75 13.59 1.14 4.32
C ILE A 75 14.94 1.20 3.59
N ALA A 76 15.24 0.21 2.76
CA ALA A 76 16.46 0.21 1.95
C ALA A 76 16.45 1.37 0.95
N ASP A 77 15.34 1.57 0.23
CA ASP A 77 15.21 2.66 -0.72
C ASP A 77 15.28 4.02 0.01
N ALA A 78 14.54 4.18 1.11
CA ALA A 78 14.54 5.43 1.86
C ALA A 78 15.89 5.83 2.48
N LEU A 79 16.80 4.88 2.75
CA LEU A 79 18.07 5.13 3.44
C LEU A 79 19.31 4.99 2.55
N LEU A 80 19.26 4.13 1.53
CA LEU A 80 20.42 3.77 0.71
C LEU A 80 20.29 4.23 -0.74
N ASP A 81 19.09 4.58 -1.20
CA ASP A 81 18.87 5.05 -2.57
C ASP A 81 19.08 6.57 -2.66
N GLU A 82 20.19 6.97 -3.27
CA GLU A 82 20.59 8.37 -3.39
C GLU A 82 20.28 8.92 -4.79
N ASN A 83 18.99 9.01 -5.11
CA ASN A 83 18.47 9.60 -6.35
C ASN A 83 18.33 11.13 -6.30
N GLN A 84 18.62 11.76 -5.16
CA GLN A 84 18.50 13.21 -4.98
C GLN A 84 19.72 13.94 -5.55
N THR A 85 19.48 14.94 -6.42
CA THR A 85 20.56 15.74 -7.01
C THR A 85 21.18 16.74 -6.05
N ALA A 86 20.43 17.16 -5.02
CA ALA A 86 20.87 18.16 -4.05
C ALA A 86 20.73 17.65 -2.62
N GLN A 87 21.86 17.57 -1.92
CA GLN A 87 21.93 17.19 -0.51
C GLN A 87 21.29 18.25 0.42
N VAL A 88 21.38 19.53 0.05
CA VAL A 88 20.77 20.65 0.78
C VAL A 88 19.98 21.51 -0.20
N ALA A 89 18.77 21.07 -0.52
CA ALA A 89 17.85 21.85 -1.34
C ALA A 89 17.40 23.12 -0.59
N ARG A 90 17.17 24.21 -1.35
CA ARG A 90 16.61 25.44 -0.80
C ARG A 90 15.19 25.17 -0.26
N PRO A 91 14.74 25.83 0.82
CA PRO A 91 13.36 25.70 1.28
C PRO A 91 12.36 25.95 0.17
N GLY A 92 11.43 25.00 -0.03
CA GLY A 92 10.40 25.06 -1.06
C GLY A 92 10.79 24.47 -2.42
N THR A 93 12.05 24.05 -2.61
CA THR A 93 12.50 23.41 -3.87
C THR A 93 12.66 21.89 -3.76
N SER A 94 12.25 21.29 -2.64
CA SER A 94 12.19 19.84 -2.44
C SER A 94 10.93 19.44 -1.66
N LEU A 95 10.53 18.16 -1.79
CA LEU A 95 9.43 17.60 -1.00
C LEU A 95 9.86 17.27 0.44
N ASN A 96 11.16 17.06 0.65
CA ASN A 96 11.77 16.89 1.96
C ASN A 96 11.66 18.20 2.74
N ARG A 97 11.18 18.12 3.99
CA ARG A 97 11.06 19.31 4.81
C ARG A 97 12.44 19.84 5.20
N PRO A 98 12.71 21.14 5.08
CA PRO A 98 13.93 21.72 5.63
C PRO A 98 13.95 21.56 7.15
N MET A 99 15.10 21.19 7.71
CA MET A 99 15.31 21.05 9.17
C MET A 99 15.17 22.38 9.95
N THR A 100 15.05 23.51 9.26
CA THR A 100 14.80 24.81 9.88
C THR A 100 13.36 24.86 10.37
N GLY A 101 13.19 24.82 11.69
CA GLY A 101 11.91 24.71 12.39
C GLY A 101 10.77 25.51 11.77
N ALA A 102 9.65 24.80 11.58
CA ALA A 102 8.38 25.32 11.08
C ALA A 102 7.69 26.25 12.10
N GLN A 103 8.33 27.36 12.45
CA GLN A 103 7.69 28.45 13.20
C GLN A 103 7.09 29.52 12.27
N GLY A 104 6.98 29.25 10.96
CA GLY A 104 6.53 30.27 10.00
C GLY A 104 5.82 29.80 8.73
N SER A 105 5.52 28.51 8.53
CA SER A 105 4.67 28.12 7.39
C SER A 105 3.21 28.17 7.84
N GLY A 106 2.39 28.96 7.13
CA GLY A 106 1.01 29.35 7.47
C GLY A 106 -0.04 28.23 7.51
N GLY A 107 0.32 27.06 8.00
CA GLY A 107 -0.57 25.96 8.33
C GLY A 107 -0.99 25.96 9.81
N PRO A 108 -2.01 25.16 10.17
CA PRO A 108 -2.48 25.04 11.54
C PRO A 108 -1.42 24.43 12.46
N SER A 109 -1.28 24.99 13.65
CA SER A 109 -0.35 24.51 14.68
C SER A 109 -0.77 23.15 15.24
N GLN A 110 0.14 22.44 15.92
CA GLN A 110 -0.17 21.19 16.63
C GLN A 110 -1.32 21.34 17.64
N ALA A 111 -1.55 22.54 18.17
CA ALA A 111 -2.68 22.84 19.06
C ALA A 111 -4.03 22.79 18.34
N VAL A 112 -4.06 22.96 17.02
CA VAL A 112 -5.28 23.01 16.20
C VAL A 112 -5.49 21.72 15.41
N ARG A 113 -4.40 21.04 14.99
CA ARG A 113 -4.50 19.77 14.26
C ARG A 113 -3.50 18.71 14.75
N PRO A 114 -3.96 17.46 14.92
CA PRO A 114 -3.07 16.32 15.10
C PRO A 114 -2.06 16.21 13.96
N MET A 115 -0.85 15.80 14.29
CA MET A 115 0.25 15.68 13.33
C MET A 115 0.79 14.27 13.26
N THR A 116 1.35 13.94 12.11
CA THR A 116 2.08 12.69 11.84
C THR A 116 3.47 12.74 12.48
N GLY A 117 4.21 11.62 12.44
CA GLY A 117 5.57 11.53 13.00
C GLY A 117 6.58 12.53 12.41
N SER A 118 6.33 13.10 11.22
CA SER A 118 7.18 14.18 10.65
C SER A 118 6.64 15.60 10.83
N GLY A 119 5.60 15.77 11.65
CA GLY A 119 4.95 17.06 11.88
C GLY A 119 4.11 17.53 10.69
N ARG A 120 3.72 16.65 9.76
CA ARG A 120 2.70 16.98 8.74
C ARG A 120 1.32 16.89 9.42
N PRO A 121 0.39 17.82 9.16
CA PRO A 121 -0.98 17.65 9.65
C PRO A 121 -1.55 16.32 9.13
N LEU A 122 -2.28 15.61 9.98
CA LEU A 122 -2.94 14.37 9.58
C LEU A 122 -3.91 14.63 8.41
N THR A 123 -3.83 13.84 7.35
CA THR A 123 -4.75 13.92 6.19
C THR A 123 -6.02 13.11 6.46
N GLY A 124 -7.13 13.52 5.84
CA GLY A 124 -8.41 12.79 5.90
C GLY A 124 -8.56 11.67 4.88
N PHE A 125 -7.60 11.51 3.96
CA PHE A 125 -7.62 10.47 2.93
C PHE A 125 -6.32 9.67 2.96
N ALA A 126 -6.45 8.35 3.11
CA ALA A 126 -5.31 7.42 3.14
C ALA A 126 -5.19 6.70 1.80
N ARG A 127 -4.09 6.95 1.07
CA ARG A 127 -3.64 6.12 -0.05
C ARG A 127 -2.52 5.19 0.41
N PRO A 128 -2.34 4.00 -0.18
CA PRO A 128 -1.26 3.08 0.21
C PRO A 128 0.12 3.77 0.26
N GLY A 129 0.44 4.60 -0.74
CA GLY A 129 1.68 5.39 -0.77
C GLY A 129 1.79 6.55 0.22
N THR A 130 0.68 7.01 0.80
CA THR A 130 0.71 8.15 1.74
C THR A 130 1.50 7.81 3.00
N ALA A 131 1.41 6.58 3.51
CA ALA A 131 2.14 6.18 4.70
C ALA A 131 3.63 5.86 4.43
N SER A 132 3.96 5.44 3.20
CA SER A 132 5.32 5.05 2.82
C SER A 132 6.26 6.24 2.66
N ARG A 133 5.74 7.37 2.17
CA ARG A 133 6.53 8.59 2.00
C ARG A 133 6.96 9.13 3.36
N GLY A 134 8.27 9.10 3.60
CA GLY A 134 8.95 9.53 4.82
C GLY A 134 8.29 10.74 5.47
N GLY A 135 7.44 10.45 6.45
CA GLY A 135 6.86 11.45 7.33
C GLY A 135 5.35 11.67 7.30
N THR A 136 4.58 11.13 6.36
CA THR A 136 3.10 11.28 6.44
C THR A 136 2.45 10.16 7.25
N ALA A 137 3.23 9.20 7.74
CA ALA A 137 2.76 8.17 8.67
C ALA A 137 2.33 8.76 10.01
N GLY A 138 1.02 8.89 10.21
CA GLY A 138 0.43 8.97 11.54
C GLY A 138 0.17 7.55 12.02
N GLY A 139 1.04 7.01 12.89
CA GLY A 139 0.80 5.91 13.84
C GLY A 139 0.05 4.64 13.41
N SER A 140 -0.25 4.42 12.13
CA SER A 140 -1.14 3.33 11.68
C SER A 140 -0.65 2.69 10.37
N GLY A 141 0.67 2.59 10.23
CA GLY A 141 1.26 1.61 9.32
C GLY A 141 0.99 0.20 9.85
N ARG A 142 0.76 -0.76 8.95
CA ARG A 142 0.61 -2.19 9.31
C ARG A 142 1.69 -2.59 10.32
N GLN A 143 1.24 -3.19 11.41
CA GLN A 143 1.97 -3.51 12.64
C GLN A 143 3.26 -4.36 12.47
N GLY A 144 3.59 -4.79 11.24
CA GLY A 144 4.74 -5.63 10.92
C GLY A 144 6.06 -4.89 10.68
N THR A 145 6.05 -3.64 10.19
CA THR A 145 7.29 -2.90 9.84
C THR A 145 7.60 -1.74 10.79
N ALA A 146 6.57 -1.16 11.42
CA ALA A 146 6.72 -0.06 12.38
C ALA A 146 7.52 -0.46 13.64
N SER A 147 7.46 -1.73 14.04
CA SER A 147 8.20 -2.28 15.19
C SER A 147 9.70 -2.41 14.92
N LEU A 148 10.11 -2.65 13.67
CA LEU A 148 11.53 -2.69 13.28
C LEU A 148 12.13 -1.28 13.22
N GLU A 149 11.42 -0.32 12.62
CA GLU A 149 11.86 1.08 12.53
C GLU A 149 11.97 1.73 13.92
N ALA A 150 11.00 1.48 14.80
CA ALA A 150 11.02 1.96 16.18
C ALA A 150 12.15 1.31 17.01
N SER A 151 12.47 0.03 16.80
CA SER A 151 13.57 -0.63 17.51
C SER A 151 14.96 -0.20 17.01
N LEU A 152 15.12 0.08 15.71
CA LEU A 152 16.34 0.66 15.14
C LEU A 152 16.61 2.08 15.65
N ARG A 153 15.56 2.90 15.82
CA ARG A 153 15.69 4.26 16.42
C ARG A 153 15.84 4.24 17.94
N ALA A 154 15.20 3.32 18.65
CA ALA A 154 15.33 3.18 20.10
C ALA A 154 16.67 2.53 20.52
N GLY A 155 17.29 1.72 19.64
CA GLY A 155 18.56 1.04 19.92
C GLY A 155 19.83 1.86 19.60
N GLY A 156 19.71 3.02 18.95
CA GLY A 156 20.85 3.75 18.39
C GLY A 156 21.46 4.87 19.24
N ALA A 157 20.84 5.24 20.37
CA ALA A 157 21.28 6.39 21.18
C ALA A 157 22.11 6.02 22.42
N GLY A 158 22.76 4.85 22.40
CA GLY A 158 23.68 4.42 23.45
C GLY A 158 25.05 4.10 22.88
N ARG A 159 25.88 5.11 22.58
CA ARG A 159 27.32 4.89 22.42
C ARG A 159 27.87 4.55 23.82
N PRO A 160 28.38 3.34 24.09
CA PRO A 160 29.03 3.05 25.35
C PRO A 160 30.44 3.68 25.31
N GLY A 161 30.72 4.60 26.23
CA GLY A 161 32.10 4.80 26.66
C GLY A 161 32.83 6.10 26.28
N THR A 162 32.19 7.27 26.18
CA THR A 162 32.95 8.54 26.29
C THR A 162 32.27 9.54 27.22
N SER A 163 32.83 9.62 28.42
CA SER A 163 32.79 10.68 29.44
C SER A 163 32.21 12.05 29.03
N LEU A 164 31.20 12.53 29.77
CA LEU A 164 31.26 13.83 30.47
C LEU A 164 30.08 14.03 31.45
N ASN A 165 30.00 13.22 32.51
CA ASN A 165 29.27 13.63 33.71
C ASN A 165 30.12 14.66 34.44
N ARG A 166 29.84 15.95 34.28
CA ARG A 166 30.27 16.97 35.24
C ARG A 166 29.03 17.71 35.76
N PRO A 167 28.67 17.56 37.04
CA PRO A 167 27.57 18.32 37.61
C PRO A 167 27.98 19.80 37.68
N VAL A 168 27.15 20.66 37.08
CA VAL A 168 27.27 22.12 37.20
C VAL A 168 26.74 22.50 38.58
N THR A 169 27.61 23.07 39.42
CA THR A 169 27.25 23.67 40.69
C THR A 169 26.42 24.93 40.43
N SER A 170 25.22 25.00 40.99
CA SER A 170 24.48 26.24 41.18
C SER A 170 24.02 26.32 42.63
N SER A 171 24.65 27.20 43.40
CA SER A 171 24.14 27.72 44.66
C SER A 171 24.47 29.21 44.68
N GLY A 172 23.47 30.01 44.33
CA GLY A 172 23.24 31.32 44.94
C GLY A 172 22.17 31.16 46.01
#